data_AF-A0A0C2D041-F1
#
_entry.id   AF-A0A0C2D041-F1
#
_cell.length_a   1.000
_cell.length_b   1.000
_cell.length_c   1.000
_cell.angle_alpha   90.00
_cell.angle_beta   90.00
_cell.angle_gamma   90.00
#
_symmetry.space_group_name_H-M   'P 1'
#
loop_
_entity.id
_entity.type
_entity.pdbx_description
1 polymer ?
#
loop_
_entity_poly.entity_id
_entity_poly.type
_entity_poly.pdbx_seq_one_letter_code
_entity_poly.pdbx_strand_id
1 'polypeptide(L)'
;MVNAKANGIEESEKQGDYHKATAEQPNAEFLSYKARPLNGIWATAPYLHNGSVPTLYDLLLPPASRPTKFVLGRREFDPNKVGFVSEGDEPFVVDTSVTGNGNGGHEYGVTLSDADRWALVEYLKTL
;
A
#
# COMPACT_ATOMS: atom_id res chain seq x y z
N MET A 1 -7.94 -2.59 25.94
CA MET A 1 -8.10 -3.41 24.72
C MET A 1 -9.40 -4.17 24.83
N VAL A 2 -10.38 -3.91 23.97
CA VAL A 2 -11.65 -4.65 23.96
C VAL A 2 -11.50 -5.81 22.98
N ASN A 3 -11.79 -7.03 23.42
CA ASN A 3 -11.64 -8.24 22.63
C ASN A 3 -12.77 -8.33 21.60
N ALA A 4 -12.46 -8.46 20.30
CA ALA A 4 -13.45 -8.52 19.22
C ALA A 4 -14.48 -9.66 19.41
N LYS A 5 -14.04 -10.80 19.98
CA LYS A 5 -14.95 -11.92 20.30
C LYS A 5 -15.97 -11.60 21.39
N ALA A 6 -15.65 -10.67 22.30
CA ALA A 6 -16.57 -10.28 23.36
C ALA A 6 -17.74 -9.41 22.85
N ASN A 7 -17.64 -8.85 21.64
CA ASN A 7 -18.69 -8.05 21.00
C ASN A 7 -19.43 -8.83 19.88
N GLY A 8 -19.30 -10.16 19.83
CA GLY A 8 -19.98 -10.98 18.83
C GLY A 8 -19.50 -10.75 17.39
N ILE A 9 -18.32 -10.17 17.20
CA ILE A 9 -17.72 -9.98 15.88
C ILE A 9 -17.05 -11.31 15.48
N GLU A 10 -17.65 -12.01 14.52
CA GLU A 10 -17.07 -13.21 13.92
C GLU A 10 -15.87 -12.87 13.04
N GLU A 11 -14.92 -13.81 12.93
CA GLU A 11 -13.74 -13.63 12.10
C GLU A 11 -14.13 -13.73 10.62
N SER A 12 -13.92 -12.66 9.87
CA SER A 12 -14.15 -12.64 8.43
C SER A 12 -13.15 -13.54 7.70
N GLU A 13 -13.59 -14.22 6.64
CA GLU A 13 -12.66 -14.93 5.77
C GLU A 13 -11.62 -13.97 5.17
N LYS A 14 -10.34 -14.34 5.30
CA LYS A 14 -9.22 -13.60 4.72
C LYS A 14 -9.32 -13.68 3.19
N GLN A 15 -9.18 -12.53 2.54
CA GLN A 15 -9.33 -12.38 1.09
C GLN A 15 -7.98 -12.23 0.40
N GLY A 16 -7.97 -12.39 -0.93
CA GLY A 16 -6.79 -12.19 -1.78
C GLY A 16 -5.86 -13.40 -1.82
N ASP A 17 -4.57 -13.15 -1.99
CA ASP A 17 -3.53 -14.18 -2.05
C ASP A 17 -3.17 -14.66 -0.64
N TYR A 18 -4.11 -15.38 -0.02
CA TYR A 18 -3.98 -15.97 1.30
C TYR A 18 -4.14 -17.48 1.24
N HIS A 19 -3.12 -18.17 1.75
CA HIS A 19 -3.11 -19.62 1.87
C HIS A 19 -3.16 -20.02 3.35
N LYS A 20 -4.16 -20.81 3.74
CA LYS A 20 -4.25 -21.40 5.08
C LYS A 20 -3.10 -22.40 5.27
N ALA A 21 -2.58 -22.50 6.50
CA ALA A 21 -1.55 -23.48 6.81
C ALA A 21 -2.10 -24.90 6.63
N THR A 22 -1.33 -25.74 5.96
CA THR A 22 -1.61 -27.18 5.85
C THR A 22 -0.52 -27.99 6.53
N ALA A 23 -0.73 -29.30 6.67
CA ALA A 23 0.32 -30.19 7.18
C ALA A 23 1.56 -30.20 6.27
N GLU A 24 1.40 -30.04 4.95
CA GLU A 24 2.54 -29.95 4.02
C GLU A 24 3.17 -28.53 3.99
N GLN A 25 2.39 -27.49 4.27
CA GLN A 25 2.84 -26.10 4.25
C GLN A 25 2.43 -25.36 5.53
N PRO A 26 3.11 -25.64 6.67
CA PRO A 26 2.72 -25.10 7.97
C PRO A 26 2.89 -23.58 8.07
N ASN A 27 3.72 -22.99 7.20
CA ASN A 27 4.04 -21.57 7.22
C ASN A 27 3.31 -20.75 6.14
N ALA A 28 2.39 -21.36 5.38
CA ALA A 28 1.71 -20.71 4.25
C ALA A 28 1.04 -19.39 4.65
N GLU A 29 0.50 -19.30 5.88
CA GLU A 29 -0.16 -18.10 6.38
C GLU A 29 0.79 -16.91 6.59
N PHE A 30 2.07 -17.17 6.85
CA PHE A 30 3.06 -16.11 7.08
C PHE A 30 3.56 -15.46 5.79
N LEU A 31 3.19 -16.02 4.63
CA LEU A 31 3.60 -15.51 3.32
C LEU A 31 2.70 -14.35 2.83
N SER A 32 1.62 -14.05 3.53
CA SER A 32 0.68 -12.99 3.17
C SER A 32 0.86 -11.74 4.03
N TYR A 33 0.59 -10.57 3.45
CA TYR A 33 0.57 -9.30 4.18
C TYR A 33 -0.84 -8.95 4.66
N LYS A 34 -0.95 -8.53 5.92
CA LYS A 34 -2.20 -8.02 6.48
C LYS A 34 -2.47 -6.58 5.97
N ALA A 35 -3.67 -6.32 5.49
CA ALA A 35 -4.13 -4.96 5.21
C ALA A 35 -4.14 -4.11 6.50
N ARG A 36 -3.48 -2.95 6.47
CA ARG A 36 -3.45 -2.00 7.59
C ARG A 36 -4.76 -1.19 7.64
N PRO A 37 -5.18 -0.70 8.82
CA PRO A 37 -6.26 0.29 8.91
C PRO A 37 -5.99 1.48 7.99
N LEU A 38 -7.05 2.00 7.37
CA LEU A 38 -6.95 3.12 6.43
C LEU A 38 -7.04 4.48 7.12
N ASN A 39 -7.41 4.55 8.39
CA ASN A 39 -7.47 5.81 9.12
C ASN A 39 -6.07 6.43 9.21
N GLY A 40 -5.94 7.69 8.78
CA GLY A 40 -4.68 8.41 8.67
C GLY A 40 -3.77 7.95 7.52
N ILE A 41 -4.27 7.14 6.57
CA ILE A 41 -3.44 6.62 5.44
C ILE A 41 -2.82 7.74 4.60
N TRP A 42 -3.46 8.91 4.56
CA TRP A 42 -2.94 10.08 3.85
C TRP A 42 -1.59 10.56 4.42
N ALA A 43 -1.26 10.23 5.67
CA ALA A 43 -0.05 10.66 6.36
C ALA A 43 1.03 9.57 6.47
N THR A 44 0.88 8.42 5.79
CA THR A 44 1.77 7.26 5.95
C THR A 44 2.57 6.88 4.70
N ALA A 45 2.74 7.81 3.76
CA ALA A 45 3.63 7.58 2.62
C ALA A 45 5.08 7.35 3.10
N PRO A 46 5.88 6.52 2.40
CA PRO A 46 5.52 5.70 1.23
C PRO A 46 4.68 4.45 1.55
N TYR A 47 4.04 3.89 0.53
CA TYR A 47 3.04 2.83 0.63
C TYR A 47 3.60 1.42 0.33
N LEU A 48 2.78 0.40 0.61
CA LEU A 48 3.15 -1.01 0.73
C LEU A 48 3.98 -1.33 1.99
N HIS A 49 4.24 -2.61 2.24
CA HIS A 49 4.97 -3.08 3.43
C HIS A 49 6.44 -2.67 3.44
N ASN A 50 7.02 -2.45 2.26
CA ASN A 50 8.42 -2.10 2.01
C ASN A 50 8.60 -0.63 1.60
N GLY A 51 7.53 0.16 1.55
CA GLY A 51 7.60 1.58 1.19
C GLY A 51 8.02 1.82 -0.26
N SER A 52 7.74 0.91 -1.19
CA SER A 52 8.21 0.97 -2.58
C SER A 52 7.29 1.76 -3.53
N VAL A 53 6.23 2.39 -3.02
CA VAL A 53 5.30 3.21 -3.83
C VAL A 53 5.20 4.59 -3.20
N PRO A 54 5.55 5.68 -3.92
CA PRO A 54 5.75 6.99 -3.30
C PRO A 54 4.47 7.70 -2.87
N THR A 55 3.38 7.54 -3.62
CA THR A 55 2.12 8.27 -3.38
C THR A 55 0.91 7.34 -3.37
N LEU A 56 -0.19 7.81 -2.75
CA LEU A 56 -1.44 7.05 -2.69
C LEU A 56 -2.05 6.89 -4.07
N TYR A 57 -1.92 7.92 -4.92
CA TYR A 57 -2.33 7.86 -6.30
C TYR A 57 -1.57 6.76 -7.07
N ASP A 58 -0.25 6.70 -6.93
CA ASP A 58 0.57 5.68 -7.61
C ASP A 58 0.25 4.26 -7.12
N LEU A 59 -0.18 4.10 -5.86
CA LEU A 59 -0.63 2.81 -5.34
C LEU A 59 -1.85 2.26 -6.11
N LEU A 60 -2.73 3.16 -6.57
CA LEU A 60 -3.94 2.82 -7.31
C LEU A 60 -3.72 2.65 -8.82
N LEU A 61 -2.48 2.81 -9.30
CA LEU A 61 -2.10 2.50 -10.67
C LEU A 61 -1.75 1.01 -10.82
N PRO A 62 -1.90 0.43 -12.02
CA PRO A 62 -1.32 -0.86 -12.34
C PRO A 62 0.17 -0.87 -12.00
N PRO A 63 0.74 -1.97 -11.45
CA PRO A 63 2.15 -2.02 -11.05
C PRO A 63 3.13 -1.58 -12.15
N ALA A 64 2.84 -1.91 -13.41
CA ALA A 64 3.66 -1.52 -14.56
C ALA A 64 3.71 0.00 -14.83
N SER A 65 2.76 0.77 -14.27
CA SER A 65 2.69 2.24 -14.41
C SER A 65 3.20 2.97 -13.16
N ARG A 66 3.66 2.25 -12.13
CA ARG A 66 4.20 2.84 -10.90
C ARG A 66 5.65 3.29 -11.11
N PRO A 67 6.10 4.36 -10.40
CA PRO A 67 7.51 4.74 -10.40
C PRO A 67 8.40 3.58 -9.97
N THR A 68 9.47 3.33 -10.73
CA THR A 68 10.48 2.30 -10.43
C THR A 68 11.68 2.86 -9.68
N LYS A 69 11.86 4.19 -9.70
CA LYS A 69 12.85 4.93 -8.93
C LYS A 69 12.27 6.24 -8.43
N PHE A 70 12.54 6.59 -7.17
CA PHE A 70 12.08 7.85 -6.58
C PHE A 70 12.89 8.23 -5.33
N VAL A 71 12.86 9.53 -5.02
CA VAL A 71 13.63 10.18 -3.95
C VAL A 71 12.92 10.16 -2.60
N LEU A 72 13.66 9.85 -1.54
CA LEU A 72 13.23 10.00 -0.15
C LEU A 72 14.06 11.04 0.62
N GLY A 73 13.56 11.40 1.81
CA GLY A 73 14.22 12.32 2.73
C GLY A 73 13.78 13.78 2.62
N ARG A 74 12.87 14.09 1.69
CA ARG A 74 12.23 15.40 1.58
C ARG A 74 11.06 15.52 2.56
N ARG A 75 10.83 16.75 3.03
CA ARG A 75 9.71 17.10 3.93
C ARG A 75 8.50 17.67 3.18
N GLU A 76 8.67 17.98 1.90
CA GLU A 76 7.62 18.55 1.07
C GLU A 76 6.60 17.47 0.70
N PHE A 77 5.34 17.76 0.97
CA PHE A 77 4.23 16.84 0.78
C PHE A 77 3.41 17.29 -0.42
N ASP A 78 3.12 16.37 -1.34
CA ASP A 78 2.19 16.57 -2.45
C ASP A 78 0.77 16.20 -1.99
N PRO A 79 -0.12 17.18 -1.75
CA PRO A 79 -1.48 16.92 -1.31
C PRO A 79 -2.40 16.39 -2.43
N ASN A 80 -1.98 16.48 -3.69
CA ASN A 80 -2.78 15.97 -4.80
C ASN A 80 -2.64 14.46 -4.87
N LYS A 81 -1.42 13.95 -5.10
CA LYS A 81 -1.16 12.50 -5.16
C LYS A 81 -1.09 11.83 -3.80
N VAL A 82 -0.96 12.61 -2.71
CA VAL A 82 -0.88 12.17 -1.31
C VAL A 82 0.40 11.36 -1.08
N GLY A 83 1.50 12.07 -0.86
CA GLY A 83 2.82 11.50 -0.59
C GLY A 83 3.88 12.59 -0.50
N PHE A 84 5.15 12.20 -0.36
CA PHE A 84 6.24 13.18 -0.41
C PHE A 84 6.65 13.46 -1.87
N VAL A 85 7.03 14.71 -2.14
CA VAL A 85 7.63 15.07 -3.44
C VAL A 85 8.93 14.29 -3.62
N SER A 86 9.03 13.56 -4.72
CA SER A 86 10.07 12.56 -4.96
C SER A 86 10.92 12.84 -6.20
N GLU A 87 10.97 14.10 -6.65
CA GLU A 87 11.80 14.58 -7.77
C GLU A 87 13.04 15.34 -7.25
N GLY A 88 14.10 15.40 -8.07
CA GLY A 88 15.32 16.18 -7.82
C GLY A 88 16.51 15.38 -7.27
N ASP A 89 17.55 16.11 -6.84
CA ASP A 89 18.78 15.51 -6.32
C ASP A 89 18.63 15.03 -4.87
N GLU A 90 19.40 13.98 -4.53
CA GLU A 90 19.06 12.96 -3.53
C GLU A 90 19.96 12.94 -2.29
N PRO A 91 19.38 12.65 -1.11
CA PRO A 91 20.08 11.92 -0.06
C PRO A 91 19.78 10.39 -0.08
N PHE A 92 18.69 9.87 -0.66
CA PHE A 92 18.41 8.41 -0.73
C PHE A 92 17.40 7.99 -1.80
N VAL A 93 17.89 7.26 -2.82
CA VAL A 93 17.10 6.71 -3.94
C VAL A 93 16.51 5.36 -3.58
N VAL A 94 15.19 5.20 -3.71
CA VAL A 94 14.54 3.88 -3.74
C VAL A 94 14.58 3.35 -5.17
N ASP A 95 15.10 2.13 -5.37
CA ASP A 95 15.09 1.41 -6.64
C ASP A 95 14.34 0.08 -6.48
N THR A 96 13.23 -0.07 -7.22
CA THR A 96 12.33 -1.22 -7.08
C THR A 96 12.84 -2.48 -7.78
N SER A 97 13.96 -2.40 -8.51
CA SER A 97 14.64 -3.56 -9.08
C SER A 97 15.52 -4.30 -8.06
N VAL A 98 15.80 -3.67 -6.91
CA VAL A 98 16.55 -4.29 -5.81
C VAL A 98 15.68 -5.31 -5.09
N THR A 99 16.25 -6.48 -4.78
CA THR A 99 15.57 -7.53 -4.01
C THR A 99 14.98 -6.97 -2.71
N GLY A 100 13.69 -7.17 -2.51
CA GLY A 100 12.93 -6.65 -1.35
C GLY A 100 12.21 -5.32 -1.59
N ASN A 101 12.57 -4.56 -2.64
CA ASN A 101 11.97 -3.26 -2.95
C ASN A 101 10.91 -3.32 -4.06
N GLY A 102 10.44 -4.52 -4.44
CA GLY A 102 9.45 -4.67 -5.49
C GLY A 102 8.17 -3.88 -5.20
N ASN A 103 7.68 -3.15 -6.21
CA ASN A 103 6.47 -2.32 -6.14
C ASN A 103 5.23 -3.00 -6.74
N GLY A 104 5.24 -4.32 -6.82
CA GLY A 104 4.15 -5.16 -7.34
C GLY A 104 3.01 -5.39 -6.35
N GLY A 105 2.01 -6.17 -6.78
CA GLY A 105 0.83 -6.50 -5.98
C GLY A 105 -0.11 -5.32 -5.76
N HIS A 106 -1.09 -5.50 -4.88
CA HIS A 106 -2.16 -4.52 -4.63
C HIS A 106 -2.84 -4.11 -5.95
N GLU A 107 -3.36 -5.10 -6.68
CA GLU A 107 -3.98 -4.87 -8.01
C GLU A 107 -5.49 -4.59 -7.93
N TYR A 108 -6.06 -4.55 -6.73
CA TYR A 108 -7.45 -4.14 -6.54
C TYR A 108 -7.62 -2.66 -6.88
N GLY A 109 -8.61 -2.35 -7.72
CA GLY A 109 -8.90 -0.99 -8.13
C GLY A 109 -8.00 -0.42 -9.23
N VAL A 110 -7.04 -1.19 -9.77
CA VAL A 110 -6.18 -0.71 -10.88
C VAL A 110 -6.96 -0.50 -12.20
N THR A 111 -8.17 -1.07 -12.29
CA THR A 111 -9.09 -0.92 -13.41
C THR A 111 -10.05 0.26 -13.28
N LEU A 112 -9.98 1.02 -12.17
CA LEU A 112 -10.78 2.23 -12.00
C LEU A 112 -10.49 3.24 -13.11
N SER A 113 -11.53 3.98 -13.51
CA SER A 113 -11.35 5.15 -14.36
C SER A 113 -10.47 6.19 -13.67
N ASP A 114 -9.87 7.11 -14.43
CA ASP A 114 -9.04 8.16 -13.84
C ASP A 114 -9.83 9.03 -12.85
N ALA A 115 -11.07 9.37 -13.21
CA ALA A 115 -11.97 10.13 -12.36
C ALA A 115 -12.32 9.39 -11.06
N ASP A 116 -12.63 8.09 -11.13
CA ASP A 116 -12.94 7.29 -9.94
C ASP A 116 -11.71 7.10 -9.05
N ARG A 117 -10.52 6.98 -9.66
CA ARG A 117 -9.26 6.91 -8.92
C ARG A 117 -9.00 8.18 -8.13
N TRP A 118 -9.19 9.35 -8.74
CA TRP A 118 -9.08 10.63 -8.04
C TRP A 118 -10.14 10.78 -6.95
N ALA A 119 -11.39 10.39 -7.22
CA ALA A 119 -12.45 10.41 -6.21
C ALA A 119 -12.11 9.50 -5.01
N LEU A 120 -11.53 8.33 -5.25
CA LEU A 120 -11.05 7.45 -4.20
C LEU A 120 -9.90 8.08 -3.40
N VAL A 121 -8.95 8.74 -4.06
CA VAL A 121 -7.87 9.47 -3.37
C VAL A 121 -8.45 10.56 -2.46
N GLU A 122 -9.40 11.37 -2.94
CA GLU A 122 -10.07 12.39 -2.11
C GLU A 122 -10.81 11.77 -0.92
N TYR A 123 -11.51 10.65 -1.12
CA TYR A 123 -12.14 9.93 -0.01
C TYR A 123 -11.11 9.47 1.03
N LEU A 124 -9.98 8.89 0.61
CA LEU A 124 -8.93 8.42 1.51
C LEU A 124 -8.24 9.55 2.30
N LYS A 125 -8.27 10.81 1.81
CA LYS A 125 -7.81 11.98 2.58
C LYS A 125 -8.70 12.29 3.79
N THR A 126 -9.94 11.81 3.81
CA THR A 126 -10.89 12.06 4.90
C THR A 126 -10.73 11.09 6.09
N LEU A 127 -9.91 10.04 5.94
CA LEU A 127 -9.73 8.97 6.92
C LEU A 127 -8.60 9.23 7.92
#